data_AF-A0A8T3LUT2-F1
#
_entry.id   AF-A0A8T3LUT2-F1
#
_cell.length_a   1.000
_cell.length_b   1.000
_cell.length_c   1.000
_cell.angle_alpha   90.00
_cell.angle_beta   90.00
_cell.angle_gamma   90.00
#
_symmetry.space_group_name_H-M   'P 1'
#
loop_
_entity.id
_entity.type
_entity.pdbx_description
1 polymer ?
#
loop_
_entity_poly.entity_id
_entity_poly.type
_entity_poly.pdbx_seq_one_letter_code
_entity_poly.pdbx_strand_id
1 'polypeptide(L)'
;MNRFARPLTALAIAGVMAACAPAADEGASVSSSPLPAPTDAPTDAPRPSESLTPAPSESASASAEASASASPHDMGGTGGTDETATVEIVNFDFDPVELTVSAGTEVTFTNLDAFSHTVTAGTGDAPMPDDFDSGRLPEGTSFQFAFDEPGTYVYYCELHPAMEASIIVEN
;
A
#
# COMPACT_ATOMS: atom_id res chain seq x y z
N MET A 1 -36.24 -45.91 6.12
CA MET A 1 -35.64 -46.48 4.89
C MET A 1 -36.49 -46.01 3.72
N ASN A 2 -35.97 -45.20 2.80
CA ASN A 2 -36.43 -45.19 1.41
C ASN A 2 -35.41 -44.45 0.55
N ARG A 3 -34.87 -45.19 -0.42
CA ARG A 3 -33.89 -44.78 -1.40
C ARG A 3 -34.60 -44.00 -2.49
N PHE A 4 -34.12 -42.82 -2.85
CA PHE A 4 -34.34 -42.28 -4.19
C PHE A 4 -33.01 -41.79 -4.76
N ALA A 5 -32.63 -42.47 -5.84
CA ALA A 5 -31.41 -42.30 -6.57
C ALA A 5 -31.71 -41.54 -7.87
N ARG A 6 -30.86 -40.53 -8.16
CA ARG A 6 -30.43 -40.06 -9.50
C ARG A 6 -31.47 -39.26 -10.34
N PRO A 7 -31.05 -38.43 -11.33
CA PRO A 7 -29.75 -38.43 -12.03
C PRO A 7 -29.06 -37.07 -12.30
N LEU A 8 -27.79 -37.21 -12.71
CA LEU A 8 -26.95 -36.22 -13.37
C LEU A 8 -27.60 -35.74 -14.68
N THR A 9 -27.69 -34.42 -14.86
CA THR A 9 -27.94 -33.79 -16.15
C THR A 9 -26.68 -33.04 -16.55
N ALA A 10 -25.83 -33.69 -17.36
CA ALA A 10 -24.83 -33.01 -18.15
C ALA A 10 -25.54 -32.46 -19.41
N LEU A 11 -25.69 -31.14 -19.49
CA LEU A 11 -26.14 -30.47 -20.70
C LEU A 11 -24.92 -29.88 -21.39
N ALA A 12 -24.51 -30.53 -22.47
CA ALA A 12 -23.57 -29.98 -23.44
C ALA A 12 -24.24 -28.81 -24.17
N ILE A 13 -23.59 -27.64 -24.20
CA ILE A 13 -23.94 -26.56 -25.12
C ILE A 13 -22.90 -26.55 -26.22
N ALA A 14 -23.42 -26.81 -27.42
CA ALA A 14 -22.73 -26.84 -28.69
C ALA A 14 -22.10 -25.48 -29.04
N GLY A 15 -20.99 -25.55 -29.76
CA GLY A 15 -20.26 -24.39 -30.27
C GLY A 15 -21.03 -23.59 -31.31
N VAL A 16 -20.64 -22.31 -31.41
CA VAL A 16 -20.85 -21.47 -32.58
C VAL A 16 -19.47 -21.13 -33.12
N MET A 17 -19.14 -21.75 -34.26
CA MET A 17 -18.12 -21.28 -35.17
C MET A 17 -18.72 -20.14 -35.99
N ALA A 18 -18.19 -18.92 -35.86
CA ALA A 18 -18.54 -17.79 -36.71
C ALA A 18 -17.27 -17.26 -37.41
N ALA A 19 -17.17 -17.64 -38.69
CA ALA A 19 -16.60 -16.96 -39.85
C ALA A 19 -15.42 -15.99 -39.66
N CYS A 20 -14.28 -16.41 -40.23
CA CYS A 20 -13.26 -15.53 -40.79
C CYS A 20 -13.80 -14.86 -42.08
N ALA A 21 -13.63 -13.55 -42.19
CA ALA A 21 -13.63 -12.82 -43.45
C ALA A 21 -12.58 -11.67 -43.37
N PRO A 22 -11.66 -11.53 -44.33
CA PRO A 22 -10.71 -10.44 -44.39
C PRO A 22 -11.26 -9.28 -45.23
N ALA A 23 -11.26 -8.08 -44.67
CA ALA A 23 -11.40 -6.85 -45.43
C ALA A 23 -10.16 -5.99 -45.16
N ALA A 24 -9.41 -5.76 -46.24
CA ALA A 24 -8.33 -4.80 -46.32
C ALA A 24 -8.84 -3.39 -46.01
N ASP A 25 -8.04 -2.61 -45.28
CA ASP A 25 -7.98 -1.17 -45.49
C ASP A 25 -6.53 -0.72 -45.36
N GLU A 26 -5.99 -0.26 -46.49
CA GLU A 26 -4.69 0.35 -46.60
C GLU A 26 -4.80 1.81 -46.15
N GLY A 27 -4.20 2.14 -45.01
CA GLY A 27 -4.25 3.48 -44.44
C GLY A 27 -3.00 3.82 -43.62
N ALA A 28 -1.82 3.56 -44.19
CA ALA A 28 -0.56 3.98 -43.60
C ALA A 28 -0.29 5.47 -43.89
N SER A 29 0.15 6.17 -42.83
CA SER A 29 0.88 7.46 -42.82
C SER A 29 0.08 8.70 -42.39
N VAL A 30 0.06 8.99 -41.08
CA VAL A 30 0.24 10.36 -40.58
C VAL A 30 1.25 10.32 -39.43
N SER A 31 2.48 10.78 -39.70
CA SER A 31 3.09 11.96 -39.10
C SER A 31 3.61 11.77 -37.66
N SER A 32 4.80 11.18 -37.57
CA SER A 32 5.70 11.33 -36.42
C SER A 32 6.06 12.81 -36.25
N SER A 33 5.67 13.41 -35.13
CA SER A 33 6.26 14.67 -34.66
C SER A 33 7.15 14.39 -33.46
N PRO A 34 8.47 14.62 -33.52
CA PRO A 34 9.35 14.50 -32.37
C PRO A 34 9.11 15.68 -31.41
N LEU A 35 8.99 15.38 -30.11
CA LEU A 35 9.06 16.37 -29.05
C LEU A 35 10.45 17.03 -29.03
N PRO A 36 10.55 18.37 -28.89
CA PRO A 36 11.84 19.05 -28.78
C PRO A 36 12.52 18.74 -27.45
N ALA A 37 13.85 18.56 -27.50
CA ALA A 37 14.71 18.41 -26.33
C ALA A 37 14.67 19.67 -25.43
N PRO A 38 14.78 19.54 -24.10
CA PRO A 38 14.93 20.69 -23.22
C PRO A 38 16.34 21.28 -23.34
N THR A 39 16.41 22.53 -23.80
CA THR A 39 17.61 23.38 -23.83
C THR A 39 18.10 23.73 -22.43
N ASP A 40 19.42 23.67 -22.27
CA ASP A 40 20.21 23.97 -21.08
C ASP A 40 19.91 25.30 -20.37
N ALA A 41 20.21 25.24 -19.06
CA ALA A 41 19.99 26.22 -18.01
C ALA A 41 20.68 27.59 -18.17
N PRO A 42 20.13 28.66 -17.57
CA PRO A 42 20.90 29.87 -17.29
C PRO A 42 21.78 29.68 -16.05
N THR A 43 23.08 29.91 -16.23
CA THR A 43 24.08 30.18 -15.19
C THR A 43 23.76 31.52 -14.54
N ASP A 44 23.46 31.54 -13.24
CA ASP A 44 23.51 32.75 -12.42
C ASP A 44 24.75 32.70 -11.53
N ALA A 45 25.53 33.79 -11.60
CA ALA A 45 26.82 33.97 -10.97
C ALA A 45 26.68 34.14 -9.43
N PRO A 46 27.75 33.90 -8.66
CA PRO A 46 27.68 33.79 -7.21
C PRO A 46 27.43 35.14 -6.50
N ARG A 47 26.56 35.12 -5.46
CA ARG A 47 26.48 36.17 -4.45
C ARG A 47 27.68 36.11 -3.48
N PRO A 48 28.26 37.25 -3.08
CA PRO A 48 29.40 37.29 -2.17
C PRO A 48 29.03 36.92 -0.73
N SER A 49 30.01 36.29 -0.05
CA SER A 49 30.01 35.94 1.37
C SER A 49 29.76 37.16 2.26
N GLU A 50 28.71 37.09 3.05
CA GLU A 50 28.55 37.90 4.26
C GLU A 50 28.77 36.97 5.45
N SER A 51 29.95 37.12 6.04
CA SER A 51 30.36 36.50 7.29
C SER A 51 29.55 37.09 8.44
N LEU A 52 28.70 36.29 9.08
CA LEU A 52 28.18 36.58 10.41
C LEU A 52 28.55 35.44 11.36
N THR A 53 29.26 35.84 12.40
CA THR A 53 29.87 35.08 13.49
C THR A 53 28.92 34.15 14.24
N PRO A 54 29.41 33.02 14.81
CA PRO A 54 28.61 32.12 15.64
C PRO A 54 28.41 32.67 17.06
N ALA A 55 27.22 32.45 17.63
CA ALA A 55 26.95 32.60 19.06
C ALA A 55 26.67 31.22 19.70
N PRO A 56 27.16 30.93 20.91
CA PRO A 56 27.10 29.62 21.54
C PRO A 56 25.94 29.50 22.56
N SER A 57 25.90 28.32 23.20
CA SER A 57 25.16 27.94 24.42
C SER A 57 23.67 27.66 24.26
N GLU A 58 23.29 26.39 24.37
CA GLU A 58 22.90 25.74 25.63
C GLU A 58 21.66 26.38 26.27
N SER A 59 20.54 25.66 26.29
CA SER A 59 19.81 25.46 27.54
C SER A 59 18.85 24.29 27.41
N ALA A 60 19.04 23.32 28.29
CA ALA A 60 18.05 22.35 28.71
C ALA A 60 16.79 23.05 29.28
N SER A 61 15.65 22.35 29.28
CA SER A 61 14.94 22.01 30.51
C SER A 61 13.74 21.11 30.22
N ALA A 62 13.68 20.01 30.97
CA ALA A 62 12.51 19.16 31.11
C ALA A 62 11.46 19.75 32.07
N SER A 63 10.37 18.98 32.22
CA SER A 63 9.34 18.98 33.28
C SER A 63 8.20 20.00 33.14
N ALA A 64 6.93 19.72 33.43
CA ALA A 64 6.09 18.52 33.62
C ALA A 64 4.66 19.05 33.93
N GLU A 65 3.66 18.21 33.64
CA GLU A 65 2.36 18.07 34.33
C GLU A 65 1.29 19.19 34.23
N ALA A 66 0.10 18.81 33.71
CA ALA A 66 -1.17 19.11 34.37
C ALA A 66 -2.22 18.05 34.02
N SER A 67 -2.65 17.36 35.07
CA SER A 67 -3.73 16.38 35.15
C SER A 67 -5.11 17.03 34.97
N ALA A 68 -6.03 16.34 34.29
CA ALA A 68 -7.46 16.48 34.56
C ALA A 68 -8.19 15.15 34.31
N SER A 69 -8.66 14.61 35.43
CA SER A 69 -9.57 13.49 35.62
C SER A 69 -10.86 13.58 34.81
N ALA A 70 -11.23 12.49 34.12
CA ALA A 70 -12.62 12.19 33.78
C ALA A 70 -12.93 10.75 34.21
N SER A 71 -13.92 10.61 35.10
CA SER A 71 -14.46 9.36 35.61
C SER A 71 -15.11 8.52 34.49
N PRO A 72 -15.25 7.19 34.66
CA PRO A 72 -15.69 6.30 33.61
C PRO A 72 -17.21 6.39 33.42
N HIS A 73 -17.64 6.68 32.20
CA HIS A 73 -19.00 6.38 31.78
C HIS A 73 -18.97 5.02 31.10
N ASP A 74 -19.29 3.99 31.88
CA ASP A 74 -19.66 2.67 31.38
C ASP A 74 -20.95 2.81 30.57
N MET A 75 -20.81 2.73 29.26
CA MET A 75 -21.87 2.40 28.33
C MET A 75 -21.29 1.34 27.40
N GLY A 76 -21.76 0.11 27.60
CA GLY A 76 -21.31 -1.08 26.86
C GLY A 76 -21.24 -0.85 25.36
N GLY A 77 -20.02 -0.61 24.87
CA GLY A 77 -19.61 -0.89 23.52
C GLY A 77 -19.03 -2.29 23.52
N THR A 78 -19.47 -3.13 22.59
CA THR A 78 -18.79 -4.38 22.25
C THR A 78 -17.33 -4.04 21.96
N GLY A 79 -16.46 -4.26 22.94
CA GLY A 79 -15.05 -3.94 22.85
C GLY A 79 -14.38 -4.86 21.85
N GLY A 80 -14.19 -4.36 20.63
CA GLY A 80 -12.97 -4.71 19.91
C GLY A 80 -11.83 -4.21 20.79
N THR A 81 -11.08 -5.12 21.39
CA THR A 81 -9.79 -4.76 21.97
C THR A 81 -8.98 -4.12 20.86
N ASP A 82 -8.37 -2.95 21.12
CA ASP A 82 -7.38 -2.35 20.22
C ASP A 82 -6.22 -3.35 20.02
N GLU A 83 -6.44 -4.28 19.09
CA GLU A 83 -5.47 -5.29 18.71
C GLU A 83 -4.50 -4.61 17.77
N THR A 84 -3.21 -4.72 18.10
CA THR A 84 -2.13 -4.17 17.30
C THR A 84 -1.29 -5.34 16.79
N ALA A 85 -1.04 -5.34 15.49
CA ALA A 85 -0.19 -6.32 14.84
C ALA A 85 0.92 -5.61 14.06
N THR A 86 2.00 -6.32 13.75
CA THR A 86 3.17 -5.73 13.10
C THR A 86 3.59 -6.54 11.88
N VAL A 87 4.00 -5.82 10.84
CA VAL A 87 4.69 -6.37 9.67
C VAL A 87 6.03 -5.65 9.54
N GLU A 88 7.12 -6.40 9.47
CA GLU A 88 8.44 -5.86 9.22
C GLU A 88 8.74 -5.91 7.71
N ILE A 89 9.39 -4.88 7.18
CA ILE A 89 9.95 -4.90 5.82
C ILE A 89 11.43 -5.15 5.97
N VAL A 90 11.90 -6.31 5.53
CA VAL A 90 13.28 -6.76 5.73
C VAL A 90 13.68 -7.76 4.64
N ASN A 91 14.93 -7.69 4.17
CA ASN A 91 15.45 -8.55 3.11
C ASN A 91 14.66 -8.46 1.80
N PHE A 92 14.20 -7.26 1.44
CA PHE A 92 13.32 -7.02 0.28
C PHE A 92 12.00 -7.82 0.31
N ASP A 93 11.51 -8.16 1.50
CA ASP A 93 10.27 -8.92 1.70
C ASP A 93 9.44 -8.38 2.88
N PHE A 94 8.17 -8.78 2.95
CA PHE A 94 7.28 -8.45 4.06
C PHE A 94 7.25 -9.65 5.01
N ASP A 95 7.56 -9.44 6.29
CA ASP A 95 7.55 -10.48 7.31
C ASP A 95 6.50 -10.18 8.40
N PRO A 96 5.48 -11.03 8.59
CA PRO A 96 5.17 -12.21 7.78
C PRO A 96 4.54 -11.87 6.42
N VAL A 97 4.72 -12.75 5.43
CA VAL A 97 4.10 -12.62 4.09
C VAL A 97 2.57 -12.83 4.10
N GLU A 98 2.07 -13.54 5.11
CA GLU A 98 0.64 -13.73 5.37
C GLU A 98 0.40 -13.50 6.87
N LEU A 99 -0.48 -12.55 7.17
CA LEU A 99 -0.87 -12.19 8.53
C LEU A 99 -2.38 -12.37 8.70
N THR A 100 -2.82 -13.05 9.75
CA THR A 100 -4.24 -13.15 10.11
C THR A 100 -4.54 -12.33 11.35
N VAL A 101 -5.56 -11.48 11.29
CA VAL A 101 -5.98 -10.57 12.38
C VAL A 101 -7.51 -10.51 12.49
N SER A 102 -8.03 -9.99 13.59
CA SER A 102 -9.48 -9.69 13.70
C SER A 102 -9.83 -8.34 13.10
N ALA A 103 -11.07 -8.18 12.64
CA ALA A 103 -11.61 -6.91 12.18
C ALA A 103 -11.47 -5.82 13.25
N GLY A 104 -11.00 -4.64 12.85
CA GLY A 104 -10.66 -3.51 13.72
C GLY A 104 -9.21 -3.50 14.19
N THR A 105 -8.37 -4.43 13.75
CA THR A 105 -6.92 -4.44 14.08
C THR A 105 -6.19 -3.30 13.36
N GLU A 106 -5.36 -2.56 14.09
CA GLU A 106 -4.39 -1.64 13.50
C GLU A 106 -3.07 -2.37 13.25
N VAL A 107 -2.62 -2.38 11.99
CA VAL A 107 -1.37 -3.03 11.61
C VAL A 107 -0.30 -1.97 11.38
N THR A 108 0.83 -2.12 12.07
CA THR A 108 2.02 -1.28 11.90
C THR A 108 3.02 -1.96 10.98
N PHE A 109 3.30 -1.33 9.86
CA PHE A 109 4.36 -1.72 8.93
C PHE A 109 5.62 -0.93 9.28
N THR A 110 6.73 -1.59 9.53
CA THR A 110 8.01 -0.92 9.84
C THR A 110 9.08 -1.32 8.86
N ASN A 111 9.72 -0.34 8.22
CA ASN A 111 10.84 -0.60 7.35
C ASN A 111 12.13 -0.79 8.13
N LEU A 112 12.63 -2.02 8.18
CA LEU A 112 13.92 -2.39 8.77
C LEU A 112 14.99 -2.67 7.71
N ASP A 113 14.65 -2.58 6.43
CA ASP A 113 15.59 -2.68 5.33
C ASP A 113 16.34 -1.35 5.14
N ALA A 114 17.55 -1.43 4.57
CA ALA A 114 18.40 -0.27 4.29
C ALA A 114 17.88 0.57 3.11
N PHE A 115 16.95 0.02 2.32
CA PHE A 115 16.34 0.68 1.18
C PHE A 115 14.94 1.18 1.52
N SER A 116 14.47 2.22 0.81
CA SER A 116 13.08 2.64 0.96
C SER A 116 12.13 1.63 0.32
N HIS A 117 10.98 1.43 0.96
CA HIS A 117 9.89 0.58 0.48
C HIS A 117 8.55 1.32 0.51
N THR A 118 7.50 0.71 -0.02
CA THR A 118 6.11 1.16 0.16
C THR A 118 5.26 -0.01 0.63
N VAL A 119 4.10 0.30 1.19
CA VAL A 119 3.00 -0.62 1.50
C VAL A 119 1.80 -0.09 0.75
N THR A 120 1.52 -0.67 -0.40
CA THR A 120 0.52 -0.17 -1.34
C THR A 120 -0.46 -1.28 -1.66
N ALA A 121 -1.76 -1.01 -1.55
CA ALA A 121 -2.79 -2.00 -1.79
C ALA A 121 -2.81 -2.48 -3.26
N GLY A 122 -3.21 -3.74 -3.45
CA GLY A 122 -3.25 -4.42 -4.73
C GLY A 122 -2.00 -5.25 -5.00
N THR A 123 -1.72 -5.47 -6.27
CA THR A 123 -0.56 -6.22 -6.77
C THR A 123 0.23 -5.38 -7.77
N GLY A 124 1.44 -5.83 -8.11
CA GLY A 124 2.24 -5.18 -9.16
C GLY A 124 1.51 -5.02 -10.51
N ASP A 125 0.63 -5.98 -10.84
CA ASP A 125 -0.17 -5.98 -12.08
C ASP A 125 -1.55 -5.31 -11.94
N ALA A 126 -2.06 -5.18 -10.71
CA ALA A 126 -3.37 -4.61 -10.41
C ALA A 126 -3.28 -3.70 -9.16
N PRO A 127 -2.66 -2.52 -9.29
CA PRO A 127 -2.47 -1.59 -8.18
C PRO A 127 -3.81 -0.96 -7.75
N MET A 128 -4.00 -0.79 -6.43
CA MET A 128 -5.19 -0.19 -5.84
C MET A 128 -4.84 0.87 -4.77
N PRO A 129 -3.98 1.87 -5.07
CA PRO A 129 -3.47 2.82 -4.07
C PRO A 129 -4.54 3.68 -3.40
N ASP A 130 -5.75 3.76 -3.97
CA ASP A 130 -6.89 4.45 -3.37
C ASP A 130 -7.43 3.73 -2.10
N ASP A 131 -7.14 2.43 -1.93
CA ASP A 131 -7.54 1.67 -0.75
C ASP A 131 -6.61 1.96 0.44
N PHE A 132 -5.30 1.80 0.24
CA PHE A 132 -4.26 2.33 1.11
C PHE A 132 -2.90 2.40 0.39
N ASP A 133 -2.12 3.41 0.75
CA ASP A 133 -0.75 3.60 0.30
C ASP A 133 0.06 4.34 1.38
N SER A 134 1.18 3.76 1.80
CA SER A 134 2.10 4.41 2.73
C SER A 134 2.91 5.54 2.10
N GLY A 135 2.98 5.58 0.77
CA GLY A 135 4.06 6.26 0.07
C GLY A 135 5.42 5.68 0.45
N ARG A 136 6.51 6.43 0.23
CA ARG A 136 7.85 5.96 0.58
C ARG A 136 8.06 5.91 2.09
N LEU A 137 8.49 4.74 2.56
CA LEU A 137 9.00 4.47 3.90
C LEU A 137 10.53 4.33 3.85
N PRO A 138 11.30 5.35 4.27
CA PRO A 138 12.72 5.21 4.54
C PRO A 138 13.03 4.18 5.63
N GLU A 139 14.29 3.75 5.72
CA GLU A 139 14.79 2.90 6.82
C GLU A 139 14.37 3.48 8.18
N GLY A 140 13.87 2.62 9.06
CA GLY A 140 13.47 2.93 10.44
C GLY A 140 12.14 3.69 10.57
N THR A 141 11.39 3.88 9.48
CA THR A 141 10.08 4.54 9.52
C THR A 141 8.93 3.54 9.45
N SER A 142 7.76 3.96 9.91
CA SER A 142 6.58 3.11 9.98
C SER A 142 5.34 3.77 9.36
N PHE A 143 4.43 2.92 8.89
CA PHE A 143 3.09 3.24 8.43
C PHE A 143 2.07 2.41 9.23
N GLN A 144 0.91 2.98 9.52
CA GLN A 144 -0.16 2.28 10.25
C GLN A 144 -1.44 2.34 9.43
N PHE A 145 -2.17 1.22 9.39
CA PHE A 145 -3.47 1.14 8.75
C PHE A 145 -4.41 0.25 9.54
N ALA A 146 -5.65 0.70 9.71
CA ALA A 146 -6.70 -0.05 10.40
C ALA A 146 -7.47 -0.91 9.40
N PHE A 147 -7.63 -2.19 9.73
CA PHE A 147 -8.34 -3.17 8.91
C PHE A 147 -9.70 -3.49 9.53
N ASP A 148 -10.70 -2.64 9.25
CA ASP A 148 -12.01 -2.69 9.90
C ASP A 148 -12.99 -3.72 9.30
N GLU A 149 -12.80 -4.12 8.04
CA GLU A 149 -13.73 -5.01 7.34
C GLU A 149 -13.12 -6.41 7.15
N PRO A 150 -13.89 -7.49 7.40
CA PRO A 150 -13.43 -8.84 7.09
C PRO A 150 -13.13 -9.01 5.59
N GLY A 151 -12.01 -9.65 5.27
CA GLY A 151 -11.56 -9.78 3.89
C GLY A 151 -10.12 -10.23 3.76
N THR A 152 -9.65 -10.34 2.51
CA THR A 152 -8.24 -10.55 2.20
C THR A 152 -7.71 -9.31 1.51
N TYR A 153 -6.72 -8.67 2.12
CA TYR A 153 -6.07 -7.46 1.64
C TYR A 153 -4.71 -7.85 1.09
N VAL A 154 -4.56 -7.81 -0.24
CA VAL A 154 -3.26 -8.01 -0.90
C VAL A 154 -2.58 -6.66 -1.04
N TYR A 155 -1.28 -6.62 -0.79
CA TYR A 155 -0.47 -5.43 -0.91
C TYR A 155 0.91 -5.76 -1.43
N TYR A 156 1.57 -4.76 -1.98
CA TYR A 156 2.87 -4.88 -2.62
C TYR A 156 3.73 -3.63 -2.38
N CYS A 157 5.02 -3.74 -2.71
CA CYS A 157 5.92 -2.60 -2.76
C CYS A 157 6.03 -2.05 -4.20
N GLU A 158 5.69 -0.78 -4.43
CA GLU A 158 5.73 -0.15 -5.75
C GLU A 158 7.12 -0.16 -6.39
N LEU A 159 8.16 -0.10 -5.57
CA LEU A 159 9.56 -0.12 -6.01
C LEU A 159 10.04 -1.52 -6.41
N HIS A 160 9.35 -2.57 -5.93
CA HIS A 160 9.71 -3.97 -6.13
C HIS A 160 8.43 -4.79 -6.35
N PRO A 161 7.82 -4.77 -7.55
CA PRO A 161 6.47 -5.29 -7.75
C PRO A 161 6.24 -6.79 -7.47
N ALA A 162 7.32 -7.56 -7.34
CA ALA A 162 7.27 -8.98 -6.95
C ALA A 162 7.27 -9.22 -5.43
N MET A 163 7.47 -8.16 -4.64
CA MET A 163 7.38 -8.16 -3.19
C MET A 163 5.91 -7.95 -2.83
N GLU A 164 5.21 -9.04 -2.54
CA GLU A 164 3.76 -9.07 -2.31
C GLU A 164 3.45 -9.86 -1.03
N ALA A 165 2.44 -9.44 -0.31
CA ALA A 165 1.98 -10.09 0.91
C ALA A 165 0.48 -9.89 1.09
N SER A 166 -0.10 -10.54 2.09
CA SER A 166 -1.53 -10.41 2.38
C SER A 166 -1.86 -10.37 3.86
N ILE A 167 -2.95 -9.67 4.17
CA ILE A 167 -3.58 -9.66 5.49
C ILE A 167 -4.97 -10.27 5.35
N ILE A 168 -5.24 -11.29 6.14
CA ILE A 168 -6.54 -11.95 6.25
C ILE A 168 -7.22 -11.40 7.51
N VAL A 169 -8.37 -10.75 7.33
CA VAL A 169 -9.14 -10.14 8.41
C VAL A 169 -10.36 -11.01 8.69
N GLU A 170 -10.42 -11.55 9.91
CA GLU A 170 -11.48 -12.41 10.41
C GLU A 170 -12.43 -11.65 11.35
N ASN A 171 -13.48 -12.31 11.84
CA ASN A 171 -14.55 -11.70 12.64
C ASN A 171 -14.55 -12.21 14.09
#